data_AF-A0P856-F1
#
_entry.id   AF-A0P856-F1
#
_cell.length_a   1.000
_cell.length_b   1.000
_cell.length_c   1.000
_cell.angle_alpha   90.00
_cell.angle_beta   90.00
_cell.angle_gamma   90.00
#
_symmetry.space_group_name_H-M   'P 1'
#
loop_
_entity.id
_entity.type
_entity.pdbx_description
1 polymer ?
#
loop_
_entity_poly.entity_id
_entity_poly.type
_entity_poly.pdbx_seq_one_letter_code
_entity_poly.pdbx_strand_id
1 'polypeptide(L)'
;MARNLDPKCRQCRREGEKLFLKGEKCFTDKCAIEKRNYPPGQHGQRRASRLSDYGVQLREKQKLRRMYGVLEKQFRGYYAEADRRKGITGENLLQLLESRLDNVVYKMGLGASRTESRQIVKHNAILVNGKRVNIPSFQVSPGDEVSVVESAKSQLRIKGAIEAAVERGFPEWLEVDSKAFKGVFKNKPQRDDLPSTINESLVVELYSK
;
A
#
# COMPACT_ATOMS: atom_id res chain seq x y z
N MET A 1 -11.93 -0.32 14.66
CA MET A 1 -11.16 -1.11 13.67
C MET A 1 -9.69 -1.03 14.04
N ALA A 2 -9.07 -2.18 14.24
CA ALA A 2 -7.65 -2.25 14.57
C ALA A 2 -6.80 -1.82 13.36
N ARG A 3 -5.81 -0.97 13.60
CA ARG A 3 -4.74 -0.61 12.66
C ARG A 3 -3.53 -0.13 13.43
N ASN A 4 -2.36 -0.20 12.82
CA ASN A 4 -1.15 0.38 13.41
C ASN A 4 -1.25 1.92 13.37
N LEU A 5 -1.23 2.56 14.55
CA LEU A 5 -1.24 4.01 14.73
C LEU A 5 0.14 4.58 15.11
N ASP A 6 1.16 3.73 15.13
CA ASP A 6 2.52 4.12 15.53
C ASP A 6 3.12 5.17 14.58
N PRO A 7 4.15 5.91 15.04
CA PRO A 7 4.83 6.89 14.22
C PRO A 7 5.32 6.31 12.88
N LYS A 8 4.75 6.78 11.77
CA LYS A 8 5.00 6.21 10.42
C LYS A 8 6.46 6.30 9.97
N CYS A 9 7.12 7.44 10.16
CA CYS A 9 8.52 7.61 9.78
C CYS A 9 9.48 6.72 10.60
N ARG A 10 9.08 6.29 11.80
CA ARG A 10 9.85 5.34 12.61
C ARG A 10 9.87 3.96 11.94
N GLN A 11 8.76 3.59 11.27
CA GLN A 11 8.64 2.33 10.54
C GLN A 11 9.54 2.33 9.31
N CYS A 12 9.51 3.40 8.50
CA CYS A 12 10.44 3.55 7.38
C CYS A 12 11.89 3.39 7.84
N ARG A 13 12.29 4.12 8.90
CA ARG A 13 13.66 4.07 9.43
C ARG A 13 14.07 2.68 9.91
N ARG A 14 13.13 1.90 10.45
CA ARG A 14 13.41 0.53 10.89
C ARG A 14 13.63 -0.41 9.71
N GLU A 15 12.91 -0.22 8.61
CA GLU A 15 13.04 -1.04 7.40
C GLU A 15 14.13 -0.51 6.45
N GLY A 16 14.73 0.66 6.72
CA GLY A 16 15.83 1.21 5.94
C GLY A 16 15.43 1.79 4.58
N GLU A 17 14.14 1.89 4.29
CA GLU A 17 13.62 2.28 2.97
C GLU A 17 12.42 3.25 3.11
N LYS A 18 12.16 4.04 2.05
CA LYS A 18 10.96 4.88 1.95
C LYS A 18 9.72 4.02 1.70
N LEU A 19 8.87 3.86 2.71
CA LEU A 19 7.58 3.15 2.60
C LEU A 19 6.40 4.05 2.17
N PHE A 20 6.64 5.33 1.85
CA PHE A 20 5.63 6.31 1.38
C PHE A 20 4.37 6.47 2.26
N LEU A 21 4.52 6.32 3.58
CA LEU A 21 3.39 6.32 4.52
C LEU A 21 2.82 7.72 4.87
N LYS A 22 3.43 8.81 4.39
CA LYS A 22 3.05 10.20 4.73
C LYS A 22 2.80 11.10 3.50
N GLY A 23 2.48 10.52 2.34
CA GLY A 23 2.19 11.28 1.11
C GLY A 23 3.35 12.20 0.71
N GLU A 24 3.04 13.43 0.35
CA GLU A 24 3.99 14.45 -0.16
C GLU A 24 5.27 14.58 0.66
N LYS A 25 5.17 14.55 1.99
CA LYS A 25 6.36 14.65 2.87
C LYS A 25 7.42 13.58 2.55
N CYS A 26 7.03 12.41 2.08
CA CYS A 26 7.96 11.33 1.73
C CYS A 26 8.80 11.62 0.48
N PHE A 27 8.34 12.53 -0.39
CA PHE A 27 9.03 12.94 -1.62
C PHE A 27 9.95 14.14 -1.42
N THR A 28 9.83 14.85 -0.29
CA THR A 28 10.70 15.99 0.06
C THR A 28 11.91 15.59 0.92
N ASP A 29 12.91 16.47 0.99
CA ASP A 29 14.08 16.35 1.90
C ASP A 29 13.70 16.38 3.39
N LYS A 30 12.44 16.72 3.71
CA LYS A 30 11.88 16.61 5.06
C LYS A 30 11.59 15.16 5.46
N CYS A 31 11.77 14.19 4.56
CA CYS A 31 11.65 12.77 4.86
C CYS A 31 12.68 12.34 5.92
N ALA A 32 12.25 11.54 6.89
CA ALA A 32 13.11 11.13 7.98
C ALA A 32 14.23 10.16 7.54
N ILE A 33 14.05 9.48 6.40
CA ILE A 33 15.06 8.59 5.82
C ILE A 33 16.23 9.42 5.28
N GLU A 34 15.95 10.45 4.49
CA GLU A 34 16.98 11.36 3.96
C GLU A 34 17.84 11.98 5.07
N LYS A 35 17.19 12.45 6.14
CA LYS A 35 17.90 13.09 7.26
C LYS A 35 18.59 12.10 8.19
N ARG A 36 18.03 10.90 8.35
CA ARG A 36 18.43 9.91 9.38
C ARG A 36 18.19 8.50 8.88
N ASN A 37 19.05 8.06 7.96
CA ASN A 37 18.99 6.72 7.40
C ASN A 37 19.61 5.67 8.34
N TYR A 38 19.05 5.57 9.55
CA TYR A 38 19.43 4.55 10.51
C TYR A 38 18.23 4.16 11.38
N PRO A 39 18.20 2.92 11.91
CA PRO A 39 17.09 2.43 12.71
C PRO A 39 16.73 3.33 13.90
N PRO A 40 15.47 3.32 14.35
CA PRO A 40 15.04 4.12 15.50
C PRO A 40 15.54 3.54 16.83
N GLY A 41 15.70 4.41 17.83
CA GLY A 41 16.13 4.06 19.19
C GLY A 41 17.55 4.54 19.51
N GLN A 42 17.96 4.43 20.78
CA GLN A 42 19.28 4.87 21.27
C GLN A 42 20.44 4.17 20.54
N HIS A 43 20.26 2.90 20.16
CA HIS A 43 21.28 2.09 19.48
C HIS A 43 21.21 2.17 17.95
N GLY A 44 20.38 3.06 17.39
CA GLY A 44 20.18 3.14 15.95
C GLY A 44 21.44 3.43 15.14
N GLN A 45 22.38 4.19 15.72
CA GLN A 45 23.66 4.55 15.09
C GLN A 45 24.78 3.54 15.36
N ARG A 46 24.55 2.54 16.23
CA ARG A 46 25.55 1.49 16.43
C ARG A 46 25.69 0.69 15.15
N ARG A 47 26.90 0.19 14.89
CA ARG A 47 27.18 -0.66 13.72
C ARG A 47 26.19 -1.82 13.70
N ALA A 48 25.45 -1.95 12.59
CA ALA A 48 24.45 -3.00 12.46
C ALA A 48 25.14 -4.36 12.49
N SER A 49 24.67 -5.27 13.35
CA SER A 49 25.06 -6.67 13.28
C SER A 49 24.43 -7.31 12.04
N ARG A 50 25.13 -8.30 11.47
CA ARG A 50 24.57 -9.12 10.39
C ARG A 50 23.29 -9.77 10.90
N LEU A 51 22.19 -9.59 10.17
CA LEU A 51 20.92 -10.23 10.48
C LEU A 51 21.05 -11.73 10.20
N SER A 52 20.38 -12.55 11.02
CA SER A 52 20.17 -13.96 10.71
C SER A 52 19.21 -14.12 9.53
N ASP A 53 19.18 -15.28 8.90
CA ASP A 53 18.29 -15.55 7.76
C ASP A 53 16.81 -15.37 8.14
N TYR A 54 16.40 -15.85 9.32
CA TYR A 54 15.08 -15.56 9.88
C TYR A 54 14.85 -14.06 10.06
N GLY A 55 15.87 -13.32 10.52
CA GLY A 55 15.79 -11.88 10.67
C GLY A 55 15.53 -11.16 9.35
N VAL A 56 16.22 -11.57 8.28
CA VAL A 56 16.06 -11.04 6.92
C VAL A 56 14.64 -11.30 6.40
N GLN A 57 14.20 -12.56 6.45
CA GLN A 57 12.84 -12.96 6.04
C GLN A 57 11.75 -12.22 6.84
N LEU A 58 11.93 -12.10 8.16
CA LEU A 58 11.02 -11.37 9.02
C LEU A 58 10.96 -9.89 8.62
N ARG A 59 12.10 -9.23 8.36
CA ARG A 59 12.11 -7.82 7.93
C ARG A 59 11.34 -7.64 6.63
N GLU A 60 11.54 -8.50 5.66
CA GLU A 60 10.88 -8.39 4.36
C GLU A 60 9.35 -8.53 4.48
N LYS A 61 8.87 -9.49 5.28
CA LYS A 61 7.44 -9.59 5.62
C LYS A 61 6.95 -8.31 6.31
N GLN A 62 7.70 -7.81 7.30
CA GLN A 62 7.32 -6.61 8.04
C GLN A 62 7.25 -5.38 7.13
N LYS A 63 8.16 -5.25 6.18
CA LYS A 63 8.20 -4.20 5.16
C LYS A 63 6.92 -4.21 4.35
N LEU A 64 6.60 -5.35 3.72
CA LEU A 64 5.37 -5.53 2.95
C LEU A 64 4.10 -5.23 3.77
N ARG A 65 4.02 -5.79 4.98
CA ARG A 65 2.88 -5.57 5.87
C ARG A 65 2.67 -4.09 6.21
N ARG A 66 3.76 -3.35 6.43
CA ARG A 66 3.71 -1.91 6.74
C ARG A 66 3.41 -1.06 5.53
N MET A 67 3.95 -1.41 4.35
CA MET A 67 3.65 -0.71 3.09
C MET A 67 2.16 -0.69 2.80
N TYR A 68 1.49 -1.84 2.91
CA TYR A 68 0.05 -1.93 2.69
C TYR A 68 -0.79 -1.56 3.94
N GLY A 69 -0.15 -1.36 5.10
CA GLY A 69 -0.83 -1.00 6.34
C GLY A 69 -1.77 -2.07 6.89
N VAL A 70 -1.47 -3.35 6.61
CA VAL A 70 -2.30 -4.51 6.99
C VAL A 70 -1.81 -5.11 8.32
N LEU A 71 -2.70 -5.68 9.13
CA LEU A 71 -2.32 -6.38 10.36
C LEU A 71 -1.88 -7.82 10.08
N GLU A 72 -1.07 -8.41 10.95
CA GLU A 72 -0.51 -9.75 10.75
C GLU A 72 -1.56 -10.82 10.47
N LYS A 73 -2.64 -10.86 11.26
CA LYS A 73 -3.71 -11.85 11.07
C LYS A 73 -4.33 -11.76 9.67
N GLN A 74 -4.55 -10.53 9.19
CA GLN A 74 -5.11 -10.31 7.86
C GLN A 74 -4.09 -10.62 6.76
N PHE A 75 -2.81 -10.27 6.97
CA PHE A 75 -1.74 -10.57 6.04
C PHE A 75 -1.53 -12.09 5.87
N ARG A 76 -1.54 -12.84 6.98
CA ARG A 76 -1.48 -14.31 6.97
C ARG A 76 -2.67 -14.92 6.22
N GLY A 77 -3.86 -14.32 6.35
CA GLY A 77 -5.03 -14.72 5.57
C GLY A 77 -4.83 -14.51 4.06
N TYR A 78 -4.20 -13.40 3.65
CA TYR A 78 -3.85 -13.19 2.24
C TYR A 78 -2.80 -14.17 1.74
N TYR A 79 -1.81 -14.51 2.56
CA TYR A 79 -0.83 -15.53 2.20
C TYR A 79 -1.49 -16.90 2.00
N ALA A 80 -2.34 -17.34 2.93
CA ALA A 80 -3.06 -18.61 2.79
C ALA A 80 -3.96 -18.65 1.54
N GLU A 81 -4.60 -17.53 1.21
CA GLU A 81 -5.38 -17.42 -0.02
C GLU A 81 -4.50 -17.38 -1.28
N ALA A 82 -3.32 -16.77 -1.21
CA ALA A 82 -2.35 -16.75 -2.31
C ALA A 82 -1.79 -18.15 -2.61
N ASP A 83 -1.49 -18.91 -1.56
CA ASP A 83 -0.96 -20.27 -1.62
C ASP A 83 -1.98 -21.28 -2.17
N ARG A 84 -3.26 -21.08 -1.85
CA ARG A 84 -4.37 -21.87 -2.40
C ARG A 84 -4.58 -21.66 -3.90
N ARG A 85 -4.17 -20.51 -4.45
CA ARG A 85 -4.36 -20.17 -5.86
C ARG A 85 -3.29 -20.81 -6.72
N LYS A 86 -3.67 -21.22 -7.94
CA LYS A 86 -2.70 -21.69 -8.94
C LYS A 86 -1.74 -20.56 -9.32
N GLY A 87 -0.50 -20.91 -9.65
CA GLY A 87 0.55 -19.97 -10.03
C GLY A 87 1.59 -19.75 -8.93
N ILE A 88 2.33 -18.65 -9.01
CA ILE A 88 3.41 -18.33 -8.09
C ILE A 88 2.82 -17.64 -6.85
N THR A 89 2.98 -18.25 -5.67
CA THR A 89 2.41 -17.76 -4.38
C THR A 89 2.82 -16.32 -4.07
N GLY A 90 4.09 -15.97 -4.33
CA GLY A 90 4.60 -14.60 -4.11
C GLY A 90 3.86 -13.56 -4.94
N GLU A 91 3.68 -13.81 -6.23
CA GLU A 91 2.94 -12.92 -7.14
C GLU A 91 1.46 -12.84 -6.75
N ASN A 92 0.84 -13.99 -6.46
CA ASN A 92 -0.55 -14.06 -6.01
C ASN A 92 -0.78 -13.22 -4.74
N LEU A 93 0.18 -13.24 -3.80
CA LEU A 93 0.13 -12.42 -2.58
C LEU A 93 0.16 -10.93 -2.92
N LEU A 94 1.07 -10.51 -3.79
CA LEU A 94 1.17 -9.10 -4.20
C LEU A 94 -0.08 -8.64 -4.95
N GLN A 95 -0.62 -9.45 -5.85
CA GLN A 95 -1.87 -9.17 -6.55
C GLN A 95 -3.04 -8.98 -5.58
N LEU A 96 -3.17 -9.85 -4.57
CA LEU A 96 -4.20 -9.76 -3.52
C LEU A 96 -4.08 -8.48 -2.68
N LEU A 97 -2.84 -8.05 -2.39
CA LEU A 97 -2.58 -6.83 -1.64
C LEU A 97 -2.86 -5.58 -2.48
N GLU A 98 -2.49 -5.60 -3.76
CA GLU A 98 -2.71 -4.49 -4.69
C GLU A 98 -4.20 -4.32 -5.05
N SER A 99 -4.96 -5.42 -5.13
CA SER A 99 -6.40 -5.42 -5.47
C SER A 99 -7.31 -4.97 -4.32
N ARG A 100 -6.77 -4.62 -3.15
CA ARG A 100 -7.58 -4.08 -2.04
C ARG A 100 -8.12 -2.71 -2.40
N LEU A 101 -9.38 -2.43 -2.09
CA LEU A 101 -10.03 -1.15 -2.37
C LEU A 101 -9.28 0.04 -1.77
N ASP A 102 -8.77 -0.05 -0.53
CA ASP A 102 -7.98 1.04 0.05
C ASP A 102 -6.65 1.31 -0.67
N ASN A 103 -6.05 0.27 -1.25
CA ASN A 103 -4.84 0.40 -2.05
C ASN A 103 -5.15 0.90 -3.47
N VAL A 104 -6.21 0.41 -4.11
CA VAL A 104 -6.66 0.90 -5.42
C VAL A 104 -6.99 2.40 -5.35
N VAL A 105 -7.74 2.84 -4.34
CA VAL A 105 -8.05 4.26 -4.10
C VAL A 105 -6.78 5.10 -3.93
N TYR A 106 -5.75 4.56 -3.25
CA TYR A 106 -4.45 5.22 -3.12
C TYR A 106 -3.71 5.30 -4.47
N LYS A 107 -3.69 4.22 -5.25
CA LYS A 107 -3.03 4.14 -6.56
C LYS A 107 -3.71 5.00 -7.63
N MET A 108 -5.02 5.21 -7.51
CA MET A 108 -5.78 6.17 -8.31
C MET A 108 -5.51 7.64 -7.91
N GLY A 109 -4.76 7.89 -6.84
CA GLY A 109 -4.46 9.24 -6.39
C GLY A 109 -5.57 9.92 -5.60
N LEU A 110 -6.64 9.21 -5.21
CA LEU A 110 -7.75 9.81 -4.48
C LEU A 110 -7.43 10.12 -3.00
N GLY A 111 -6.31 9.62 -2.48
CA GLY A 111 -5.76 9.98 -1.19
C GLY A 111 -4.24 10.03 -1.22
N ALA A 112 -3.64 10.96 -0.47
CA ALA A 112 -2.19 11.19 -0.49
C ALA A 112 -1.40 10.02 0.13
N SER A 113 -2.05 9.22 0.99
CA SER A 113 -1.48 8.02 1.59
C SER A 113 -2.49 6.87 1.63
N ARG A 114 -2.01 5.64 1.81
CA ARG A 114 -2.87 4.46 2.04
C ARG A 114 -3.73 4.60 3.30
N THR A 115 -3.20 5.24 4.35
CA THR A 115 -3.95 5.48 5.59
C THR A 115 -5.11 6.45 5.41
N GLU A 116 -4.92 7.46 4.56
CA GLU A 116 -5.95 8.42 4.19
C GLU A 116 -6.97 7.79 3.25
N SER A 117 -6.52 7.07 2.23
CA SER A 117 -7.38 6.32 1.29
C SER A 117 -8.31 5.36 2.03
N ARG A 118 -7.79 4.65 3.05
CA ARG A 118 -8.59 3.84 3.95
C ARG A 118 -9.66 4.63 4.71
N GLN A 119 -9.36 5.85 5.14
CA GLN A 119 -10.33 6.73 5.81
C GLN A 119 -11.42 7.17 4.83
N ILE A 120 -11.04 7.55 3.61
CA ILE A 120 -11.96 7.94 2.53
C ILE A 120 -12.95 6.80 2.25
N VAL A 121 -12.45 5.58 2.04
CA VAL A 121 -13.30 4.38 1.85
C VAL A 121 -14.24 4.20 3.04
N LYS A 122 -13.71 4.18 4.27
CA LYS A 122 -14.52 3.94 5.46
C LYS A 122 -15.61 5.01 5.70
N HIS A 123 -15.36 6.23 5.26
CA HIS A 123 -16.30 7.35 5.39
C HIS A 123 -17.33 7.38 4.25
N ASN A 124 -17.57 6.25 3.58
CA ASN A 124 -18.57 6.08 2.51
C ASN A 124 -18.40 7.04 1.32
N ALA A 125 -17.16 7.46 1.03
CA ALA A 125 -16.87 8.39 -0.05
C ALA A 125 -16.58 7.72 -1.40
N ILE A 126 -16.54 6.38 -1.44
CA ILE A 126 -16.19 5.59 -2.63
C ILE A 126 -17.38 4.74 -3.09
N LEU A 127 -17.54 4.69 -4.40
CA LEU A 127 -18.45 3.81 -5.13
C LEU A 127 -17.63 2.78 -5.91
N VAL A 128 -18.11 1.55 -5.95
CA VAL A 128 -17.62 0.49 -6.85
C VAL A 128 -18.81 0.08 -7.71
N ASN A 129 -18.70 0.22 -9.03
CA ASN A 129 -19.79 -0.02 -9.99
C ASN A 129 -21.10 0.68 -9.58
N GLY A 130 -20.99 1.95 -9.16
CA GLY A 130 -22.12 2.77 -8.70
C GLY A 130 -22.66 2.46 -7.30
N LYS A 131 -22.18 1.40 -6.62
CA LYS A 131 -22.63 1.03 -5.26
C LYS A 131 -21.64 1.52 -4.21
N ARG A 132 -22.14 2.06 -3.10
CA ARG A 132 -21.29 2.50 -1.97
C ARG A 132 -20.60 1.30 -1.32
N VAL A 133 -19.27 1.35 -1.24
CA VAL A 133 -18.46 0.34 -0.57
C VAL A 133 -17.56 1.02 0.45
N ASN A 134 -17.68 0.61 1.70
CA ASN A 134 -16.94 1.20 2.82
C ASN A 134 -15.96 0.25 3.51
N ILE A 135 -15.76 -0.92 2.91
CA ILE A 135 -14.89 -1.97 3.42
C ILE A 135 -13.52 -1.81 2.74
N PRO A 136 -12.47 -1.37 3.45
CA PRO A 136 -11.14 -1.18 2.86
C PRO A 136 -10.51 -2.44 2.29
N SER A 137 -10.88 -3.61 2.83
CA SER A 137 -10.39 -4.92 2.40
C SER A 137 -11.19 -5.54 1.26
N PHE A 138 -12.19 -4.83 0.73
CA PHE A 138 -12.91 -5.26 -0.47
C PHE A 138 -11.91 -5.52 -1.60
N GLN A 139 -12.10 -6.64 -2.31
CA GLN A 139 -11.23 -7.06 -3.40
C GLN A 139 -11.84 -6.55 -4.71
N VAL A 140 -11.14 -5.61 -5.35
CA VAL A 140 -11.51 -5.06 -6.65
C VAL A 140 -11.13 -6.07 -7.72
N SER A 141 -12.06 -6.33 -8.64
CA SER A 141 -11.85 -7.24 -9.76
C SER A 141 -11.51 -6.47 -11.03
N PRO A 142 -10.79 -7.10 -11.99
CA PRO A 142 -10.64 -6.56 -13.34
C PRO A 142 -11.99 -6.16 -13.94
N GLY A 143 -12.06 -4.96 -14.49
CA GLY A 143 -13.28 -4.35 -15.05
C GLY A 143 -14.11 -3.53 -14.06
N ASP A 144 -13.84 -3.58 -12.76
CA ASP A 144 -14.57 -2.76 -11.79
C ASP A 144 -14.23 -1.27 -11.96
N GLU A 145 -15.27 -0.44 -11.99
CA GLU A 145 -15.16 1.02 -11.94
C GLU A 145 -15.21 1.48 -10.48
N VAL A 146 -14.20 2.23 -10.07
CA VAL A 146 -14.12 2.88 -8.76
C VAL A 146 -14.29 4.39 -8.95
N SER A 147 -15.23 5.00 -8.25
CA SER A 147 -15.51 6.44 -8.36
C SER A 147 -15.78 7.09 -7.01
N VAL A 148 -15.59 8.41 -6.95
CA VAL A 148 -15.88 9.20 -5.74
C VAL A 148 -17.35 9.62 -5.74
N VAL A 149 -18.01 9.49 -4.59
CA VAL A 149 -19.37 9.98 -4.38
C VAL A 149 -19.43 11.49 -4.62
N GLU A 150 -20.49 11.98 -5.26
CA GLU A 150 -20.66 13.41 -5.60
C GLU A 150 -20.42 14.35 -4.42
N SER A 151 -21.00 14.05 -3.26
CA SER A 151 -20.84 14.85 -2.03
C SER A 151 -19.39 14.91 -1.51
N ALA A 152 -18.53 13.99 -1.93
CA ALA A 152 -17.13 13.93 -1.51
C ALA A 152 -16.16 14.54 -2.54
N LYS A 153 -16.58 14.77 -3.79
CA LYS A 153 -15.73 15.38 -4.84
C LYS A 153 -15.27 16.80 -4.49
N SER A 154 -16.03 17.52 -3.68
CA SER A 154 -15.68 18.86 -3.21
C SER A 154 -14.60 18.87 -2.11
N GLN A 155 -14.24 17.72 -1.54
CA GLN A 155 -13.28 17.65 -0.45
C GLN A 155 -11.86 18.03 -0.91
N LEU A 156 -11.29 19.07 -0.30
CA LEU A 156 -9.95 19.58 -0.62
C LEU A 156 -8.87 18.50 -0.57
N ARG A 157 -8.96 17.56 0.37
CA ARG A 157 -8.00 16.46 0.50
C ARG A 157 -7.95 15.53 -0.72
N ILE A 158 -9.10 15.31 -1.39
CA ILE A 158 -9.18 14.45 -2.58
C ILE A 158 -8.65 15.22 -3.79
N LYS A 159 -8.98 16.51 -3.90
CA LYS A 159 -8.47 17.39 -4.96
C LYS A 159 -6.95 17.53 -4.90
N GLY A 160 -6.38 17.87 -3.74
CA GLY A 160 -4.93 17.98 -3.60
C GLY A 160 -4.23 16.63 -3.85
N ALA A 161 -4.81 15.52 -3.41
CA ALA A 161 -4.24 14.20 -3.65
C ALA A 161 -4.20 13.83 -5.14
N ILE A 162 -5.26 14.15 -5.90
CA ILE A 162 -5.34 13.81 -7.32
C ILE A 162 -4.40 14.67 -8.15
N GLU A 163 -4.29 15.97 -7.84
CA GLU A 163 -3.34 16.89 -8.47
C GLU A 163 -1.90 16.38 -8.28
N ALA A 164 -1.51 16.05 -7.04
CA ALA A 164 -0.20 15.48 -6.75
C ALA A 164 0.00 14.08 -7.38
N ALA A 165 -1.06 13.34 -7.68
CA ALA A 165 -0.97 12.05 -8.36
C ALA A 165 -0.77 12.19 -9.88
N VAL A 166 -1.41 13.18 -10.50
CA VAL A 166 -1.23 13.49 -11.93
C VAL A 166 0.24 13.79 -12.24
N GLU A 167 0.93 14.55 -11.38
CA GLU A 167 2.37 14.83 -11.52
C GLU A 167 3.24 13.56 -11.45
N ARG A 168 2.81 12.55 -10.69
CA ARG A 168 3.54 11.29 -10.49
C ARG A 168 3.24 10.22 -11.53
N GLY A 169 2.12 10.36 -12.24
CA GLY A 169 1.58 9.34 -13.13
C GLY A 169 0.83 8.23 -12.40
N PHE A 170 0.07 7.47 -13.17
CA PHE A 170 -0.73 6.35 -12.70
C PHE A 170 -0.13 5.01 -13.17
N PRO A 171 -0.30 3.92 -12.41
CA PRO A 171 0.14 2.59 -12.84
C PRO A 171 -0.60 2.10 -14.08
N GLU A 172 0.07 1.31 -14.93
CA GLU A 172 -0.50 0.87 -16.21
C GLU A 172 -1.75 0.01 -16.09
N TRP A 173 -1.89 -0.75 -15.01
CA TRP A 173 -3.06 -1.60 -14.75
C TRP A 173 -4.30 -0.83 -14.25
N LEU A 174 -4.18 0.48 -14.07
CA LEU A 174 -5.29 1.38 -13.74
C LEU A 174 -5.52 2.37 -14.88
N GLU A 175 -6.77 2.67 -15.15
CA GLU A 175 -7.16 3.81 -15.97
C GLU A 175 -7.86 4.82 -15.09
N VAL A 176 -7.37 6.06 -15.04
CA VAL A 176 -7.87 7.08 -14.11
C VAL A 176 -8.27 8.31 -14.90
N ASP A 177 -9.53 8.73 -14.75
CA ASP A 177 -10.03 10.02 -15.19
C ASP A 177 -10.00 10.98 -14.00
N SER A 178 -8.97 11.81 -13.96
CA SER A 178 -8.73 12.76 -12.88
C SER A 178 -9.78 13.86 -12.80
N LYS A 179 -10.47 14.18 -13.90
CA LYS A 179 -11.50 15.24 -13.90
C LYS A 179 -12.81 14.72 -13.32
N ALA A 180 -13.18 13.49 -13.65
CA ALA A 180 -14.40 12.87 -13.18
C ALA A 180 -14.26 12.14 -11.82
N PHE A 181 -13.05 12.04 -11.27
CA PHE A 181 -12.74 11.30 -10.03
C PHE A 181 -13.20 9.83 -10.12
N LYS A 182 -12.95 9.21 -11.26
CA LYS A 182 -13.29 7.82 -11.56
C LYS A 182 -12.09 7.09 -12.14
N GLY A 183 -12.09 5.78 -12.04
CA GLY A 183 -11.11 4.97 -12.72
C GLY A 183 -11.50 3.50 -12.76
N VAL A 184 -10.93 2.79 -13.72
CA VAL A 184 -11.22 1.39 -13.99
C VAL A 184 -10.00 0.56 -13.61
N PHE A 185 -10.24 -0.50 -12.84
CA PHE A 185 -9.21 -1.49 -12.54
C PHE A 185 -9.10 -2.43 -13.75
N LYS A 186 -8.18 -2.17 -14.68
CA LYS A 186 -8.12 -2.88 -15.96
C LYS A 186 -7.73 -4.34 -15.78
N ASN A 187 -6.60 -4.57 -15.13
CA ASN A 187 -6.02 -5.90 -14.96
C ASN A 187 -5.39 -6.03 -13.57
N LYS A 188 -5.12 -7.27 -13.15
CA LYS A 188 -4.27 -7.48 -11.97
C LYS A 188 -2.82 -7.14 -12.33
N PRO A 189 -2.05 -6.49 -11.44
CA PRO A 189 -0.66 -6.17 -11.71
C PRO A 189 0.17 -7.45 -11.88
N GLN A 190 1.10 -7.41 -12.82
CA GLN A 190 2.14 -8.42 -12.94
C GLN A 190 3.28 -8.14 -11.95
N ARG A 191 4.34 -8.96 -11.97
CA ARG A 191 5.47 -8.74 -11.08
C ARG A 191 6.31 -7.53 -11.50
N ASP A 192 6.50 -7.34 -12.80
CA ASP A 192 7.34 -6.29 -13.39
C ASP A 192 6.75 -4.88 -13.18
N ASP A 193 5.44 -4.83 -13.05
CA ASP A 193 4.62 -3.69 -12.67
C ASP A 193 4.90 -3.14 -11.25
N LEU A 194 5.47 -3.97 -10.37
CA LEU A 194 5.66 -3.67 -8.96
C LEU A 194 7.12 -3.35 -8.62
N PRO A 195 7.38 -2.53 -7.58
CA PRO A 195 8.74 -2.16 -7.20
C PRO A 195 9.64 -3.39 -7.00
N SER A 196 10.80 -3.38 -7.66
CA SER A 196 11.83 -4.42 -7.55
C SER A 196 12.46 -4.50 -6.15
N THR A 197 12.24 -3.51 -5.30
CA THR A 197 12.74 -3.49 -3.91
C THR A 197 12.05 -4.49 -3.00
N ILE A 198 10.88 -4.99 -3.40
CA ILE A 198 10.15 -6.02 -2.67
C ILE A 198 10.72 -7.39 -3.06
N ASN A 199 11.04 -8.24 -2.07
CA ASN A 199 11.40 -9.62 -2.30
C ASN A 199 10.35 -10.56 -1.68
N GLU A 200 9.36 -10.92 -2.47
CA GLU A 200 8.26 -11.78 -2.08
C GLU A 200 8.70 -13.20 -1.72
N SER A 201 9.77 -13.73 -2.31
CA SER A 201 10.27 -15.08 -2.04
C SER A 201 10.65 -15.26 -0.57
N LEU A 202 11.31 -14.26 0.03
CA LEU A 202 11.66 -14.27 1.45
C LEU A 202 10.43 -14.31 2.38
N VAL A 203 9.29 -13.75 1.93
CA VAL A 203 8.04 -13.80 2.69
C VAL A 203 7.39 -15.17 2.58
N VAL A 204 7.44 -15.79 1.39
CA VAL A 204 6.97 -17.17 1.20
C VAL A 204 7.78 -18.12 2.07
N GLU A 205 9.11 -18.06 2.00
CA GLU A 205 10.01 -18.87 2.82
C GLU A 205 9.71 -18.75 4.32
N LEU A 206 9.36 -17.55 4.81
CA LEU A 206 9.05 -17.34 6.21
C LEU A 206 7.79 -18.08 6.67
N TYR A 207 6.77 -18.13 5.82
CA TYR A 207 5.49 -18.77 6.15
C TYR A 207 5.46 -20.25 5.83
N SER A 208 6.39 -20.74 5.01
CA SER A 208 6.61 -22.16 4.75
C SER A 208 7.42 -22.88 5.84
N LYS A 209 7.87 -22.16 6.87
CA LYS A 209 8.52 -22.72 8.06
C LYS A 209 7.53 -23.26 9.09
#